data_AF-A0A2M6WVA9-F1
#
_entry.id   AF-A0A2M6WVA9-F1
#
_cell.length_a   1.000
_cell.length_b   1.000
_cell.length_c   1.000
_cell.angle_alpha   90.00
_cell.angle_beta   90.00
_cell.angle_gamma   90.00
#
_symmetry.space_group_name_H-M   'P 1'
#
loop_
_entity.id
_entity.type
_entity.pdbx_description
1 polymer ?
#
loop_
_entity_poly.entity_id
_entity_poly.type
_entity_poly.pdbx_seq_one_letter_code
_entity_poly.pdbx_strand_id
1 'polypeptide(L)'
;MEKNQQKLLLLLMGGLIMALSRNPRQYFRILKVIGKGYAEIEQQALKNEIVALYKSKMIEQKENSDGSLTIILTENGKRKALTYQIDEMKIKKVQK
;
A
#
# COMPACT_ATOMS: atom_id res chain seq x y z
N MET A 1 9.19 -5.21 -6.78
CA MET A 1 9.87 -3.90 -6.84
C MET A 1 9.50 -3.17 -5.57
N GLU A 2 10.47 -2.69 -4.80
CA GLU A 2 10.19 -2.00 -3.55
C GLU A 2 9.36 -0.74 -3.81
N LYS A 3 8.44 -0.43 -2.90
CA LYS A 3 7.53 0.74 -2.99
C LYS A 3 8.29 2.03 -3.32
N ASN A 4 9.46 2.21 -2.73
CA ASN A 4 10.32 3.38 -2.96
C ASN A 4 10.87 3.43 -4.39
N GLN A 5 11.20 2.28 -5.00
CA GLN A 5 11.67 2.21 -6.39
C GLN A 5 10.56 2.59 -7.37
N GLN A 6 9.32 2.13 -7.12
CA GLN A 6 8.17 2.48 -7.96
C GLN A 6 7.87 3.99 -7.93
N LYS A 7 7.93 4.60 -6.75
CA LYS A 7 7.76 6.05 -6.59
C LYS A 7 8.84 6.86 -7.30
N LEU A 8 10.08 6.40 -7.23
CA LEU A 8 11.23 7.05 -7.84
C LEU A 8 11.16 6.97 -9.37
N LEU A 9 10.77 5.80 -9.91
CA LEU A 9 10.52 5.62 -11.34
C LEU A 9 9.37 6.53 -11.83
N LEU A 10 8.26 6.59 -11.08
CA LEU A 10 7.13 7.45 -11.42
C LEU A 10 7.53 8.93 -11.45
N LEU A 11 8.37 9.38 -10.51
CA LEU A 11 8.89 10.74 -10.48
C LEU A 11 9.81 11.03 -11.67
N LEU A 12 10.71 10.10 -12.00
CA LEU A 12 11.62 10.22 -13.15
C LEU A 12 10.85 10.31 -14.47
N MET A 13 9.85 9.44 -14.67
CA MET A 13 8.98 9.49 -15.85
C MET A 13 8.17 10.79 -15.89
N GLY A 14 7.62 11.21 -14.76
CA GLY A 14 6.90 12.47 -14.64
C GLY A 14 7.76 13.68 -15.00
N GLY A 15 8.99 13.75 -14.48
CA GLY A 15 9.97 14.78 -14.79
C GLY A 15 10.36 14.80 -16.27
N LEU A 16 10.56 13.63 -16.88
CA LEU A 16 10.90 13.52 -18.29
C LEU A 16 9.75 13.98 -19.21
N ILE A 17 8.50 13.61 -18.90
CA ILE A 17 7.32 14.08 -19.65
C ILE A 17 7.15 15.59 -19.51
N MET A 18 7.38 16.14 -18.32
CA MET A 18 7.34 17.58 -18.09
C MET A 18 8.44 18.31 -18.87
N ALA A 19 9.68 17.82 -18.87
CA ALA A 19 10.78 18.41 -19.62
C ALA A 19 10.52 18.42 -21.14
N LEU A 20 9.80 17.42 -21.66
CA LEU A 20 9.39 17.34 -23.07
C LEU A 20 8.09 18.12 -23.36
N SER A 21 7.36 18.58 -22.33
CA SER A 21 6.12 19.33 -22.48
C SER A 21 6.39 20.85 -22.51
N ARG A 22 5.91 21.52 -23.56
CA ARG A 22 5.99 22.99 -23.70
C ARG A 22 4.75 23.73 -23.18
N ASN A 23 3.76 23.03 -22.61
CA ASN A 23 2.48 23.65 -22.22
C ASN A 23 2.27 23.61 -20.70
N PRO A 24 2.24 24.77 -19.99
CA PRO A 24 2.05 24.84 -18.53
C PRO A 24 0.78 24.16 -18.03
N ARG A 25 -0.30 24.08 -18.83
CA ARG A 25 -1.52 23.35 -18.44
C ARG A 25 -1.30 21.83 -18.37
N GLN A 26 -0.38 21.28 -19.17
CA GLN A 26 -0.04 19.86 -19.12
C GLN A 26 0.74 19.51 -17.85
N TYR A 27 1.57 20.41 -17.31
CA TYR A 27 2.31 20.18 -16.06
C TYR A 27 1.35 19.90 -14.89
N PHE A 28 0.30 20.71 -14.72
CA PHE A 28 -0.70 20.47 -13.67
C PHE A 28 -1.46 19.15 -13.87
N ARG A 29 -1.69 18.75 -15.13
CA ARG A 29 -2.31 17.45 -15.44
C ARG A 29 -1.37 16.29 -15.09
N ILE A 30 -0.09 16.41 -15.41
CA ILE A 30 0.95 15.41 -15.10
C ILE A 30 1.11 15.27 -13.58
N LEU A 31 1.17 16.38 -12.84
CA LEU A 31 1.22 16.36 -11.37
C LEU A 31 0.00 15.67 -10.75
N LYS A 32 -1.21 15.91 -11.26
CA LYS A 32 -2.41 15.19 -10.82
C LYS A 32 -2.31 13.68 -11.07
N VAL A 33 -1.78 13.27 -12.22
CA VAL A 33 -1.58 11.85 -12.56
C VAL A 33 -0.53 11.22 -11.64
N ILE A 34 0.60 11.89 -11.40
CA ILE A 34 1.63 11.43 -10.46
C ILE A 34 1.05 11.27 -9.06
N GLY A 35 0.26 12.24 -8.58
CA GLY A 35 -0.39 12.16 -7.27
C GLY A 35 -1.32 10.95 -7.14
N LYS A 36 -2.10 10.64 -8.18
CA LYS A 36 -2.92 9.41 -8.23
C LYS A 36 -2.07 8.14 -8.21
N GLY A 37 -1.02 8.09 -9.03
CA GLY A 37 -0.10 6.95 -9.07
C GLY A 37 0.62 6.70 -7.73
N TYR A 38 0.97 7.75 -6.99
CA TYR A 38 1.48 7.63 -5.63
C TYR A 38 0.49 6.94 -4.70
N ALA A 39 -0.80 7.33 -4.74
CA ALA A 39 -1.84 6.71 -3.94
C ALA A 39 -2.11 5.25 -4.33
N GLU A 40 -2.04 4.93 -5.62
CA GLU A 40 -2.18 3.56 -6.12
C GLU A 40 -1.01 2.67 -5.67
N ILE A 41 0.23 3.15 -5.73
CA ILE A 41 1.42 2.43 -5.23
C ILE A 41 1.28 2.13 -3.73
N GLU A 42 0.80 3.08 -2.94
CA GLU A 42 0.52 2.88 -1.51
C GLU A 42 -0.54 1.80 -1.27
N GLN A 43 -1.67 1.87 -1.99
CA GLN A 43 -2.74 0.88 -1.88
C GLN A 43 -2.26 -0.51 -2.29
N GLN A 44 -1.47 -0.61 -3.35
CA GLN A 44 -0.94 -1.87 -3.85
C GLN A 44 0.08 -2.46 -2.86
N ALA A 45 0.95 -1.63 -2.26
CA ALA A 45 1.87 -2.06 -1.22
C ALA A 45 1.12 -2.63 0.00
N LEU A 46 0.08 -1.93 0.47
CA LEU A 46 -0.77 -2.40 1.56
C LEU A 46 -1.47 -3.73 1.21
N LYS A 47 -2.03 -3.84 0.00
CA LYS A 47 -2.67 -5.06 -0.47
C LYS A 47 -1.69 -6.23 -0.53
N ASN A 48 -0.46 -5.97 -0.99
CA ASN A 48 0.60 -6.98 -1.04
C ASN A 48 1.04 -7.42 0.37
N GLU A 49 1.10 -6.51 1.34
CA GLU A 49 1.37 -6.85 2.74
C GLU A 49 0.25 -7.70 3.34
N ILE A 50 -1.01 -7.34 3.10
CA ILE A 50 -2.17 -8.14 3.52
C ILE A 50 -2.10 -9.55 2.91
N VAL A 51 -1.82 -9.66 1.60
CA VAL A 51 -1.66 -10.96 0.92
C VAL A 51 -0.45 -11.73 1.44
N ALA A 52 0.64 -11.05 1.80
CA ALA A 52 1.80 -11.68 2.44
C ALA A 52 1.45 -12.22 3.84
N LEU A 53 0.65 -11.48 4.62
CA LEU A 53 0.11 -11.94 5.90
C LEU A 53 -0.79 -13.19 5.72
N TYR A 54 -1.66 -13.20 4.70
CA TYR A 54 -2.43 -14.38 4.30
C TYR A 54 -1.53 -15.57 3.94
N LYS A 55 -0.54 -15.36 3.06
CA LYS A 55 0.41 -16.41 2.63
C LYS A 55 1.28 -16.94 3.77
N SER A 56 1.55 -16.12 4.78
CA SER A 56 2.26 -16.54 6.00
C SER A 56 1.40 -17.37 6.97
N LYS A 57 0.16 -17.73 6.58
CA LYS A 57 -0.84 -18.46 7.39
C LYS A 57 -1.19 -17.76 8.71
N MET A 58 -1.08 -16.43 8.79
CA MET A 58 -1.47 -15.67 9.99
C MET A 58 -2.97 -15.36 10.04
N ILE A 59 -3.65 -15.43 8.90
CA ILE A 59 -5.07 -15.12 8.74
C ILE A 59 -5.71 -16.12 7.77
N GLU A 60 -6.86 -16.66 8.15
CA GLU A 60 -7.74 -17.53 7.37
C GLU A 60 -8.95 -16.73 6.88
N GLN A 61 -9.54 -17.15 5.77
CA GLN A 61 -10.67 -16.49 5.14
C GLN A 61 -11.85 -17.46 5.14
N LYS A 62 -12.96 -17.06 5.75
CA LYS A 62 -14.20 -17.85 5.78
C LYS A 62 -15.28 -17.09 5.04
N GLU A 63 -15.74 -17.67 3.94
CA GLU A 63 -16.88 -17.15 3.19
C GLU A 63 -18.16 -17.51 3.96
N ASN A 64 -18.97 -16.51 4.25
CA ASN A 64 -20.23 -16.67 4.95
C ASN A 64 -21.33 -17.03 3.94
N SER A 65 -22.40 -17.67 4.43
CA SER A 65 -23.53 -18.09 3.61
C SER A 65 -24.29 -16.95 2.92
N ASP A 66 -24.06 -15.71 3.33
CA ASP A 66 -24.63 -14.49 2.77
C ASP A 66 -23.73 -13.83 1.70
N GLY A 67 -22.59 -14.45 1.36
CA GLY A 67 -21.60 -13.91 0.42
C GLY A 67 -20.68 -12.86 1.03
N SER A 68 -20.82 -12.55 2.33
CA SER A 68 -19.84 -11.75 3.05
C SER A 68 -18.62 -12.59 3.41
N LEU A 69 -17.50 -11.92 3.67
CA LEU A 69 -16.22 -12.58 3.79
C LEU A 69 -15.55 -12.20 5.10
N THR A 70 -15.33 -13.19 5.97
CA THR A 70 -14.79 -13.01 7.32
C THR A 70 -13.31 -13.37 7.34
N ILE A 71 -12.50 -12.49 7.92
CA ILE A 71 -11.06 -12.68 8.08
C ILE A 71 -10.80 -13.10 9.53
N ILE A 72 -10.25 -14.28 9.74
CA ILE A 72 -10.05 -14.88 11.08
C ILE A 72 -8.55 -15.06 11.32
N LEU A 73 -8.01 -14.55 12.44
CA LEU A 73 -6.63 -14.84 12.84
C LEU A 73 -6.47 -16.33 13.18
N THR A 74 -5.49 -16.99 12.57
CA THR A 74 -5.11 -18.37 12.91
C THR A 74 -4.48 -18.42 14.29
N GLU A 75 -4.34 -19.60 14.90
CA GLU A 75 -3.74 -19.71 16.23
C GLU A 75 -2.29 -19.17 16.29
N ASN A 76 -1.51 -19.43 15.24
CA ASN A 76 -0.18 -18.84 15.06
C ASN A 76 -0.25 -17.31 14.87
N GLY A 77 -1.25 -16.83 14.13
CA GLY A 77 -1.55 -15.40 13.99
C GLY A 77 -1.88 -14.76 15.33
N LYS A 78 -2.72 -15.39 16.15
CA LYS A 78 -3.11 -14.91 17.50
C LYS A 78 -1.91 -14.81 18.44
N ARG A 79 -1.03 -15.82 18.48
CA ARG A 79 0.20 -15.78 19.31
C ARG A 79 1.12 -14.63 18.93
N LYS A 80 1.32 -14.39 17.62
CA LYS A 80 2.09 -13.23 17.14
C LYS A 80 1.37 -11.90 17.35
N ALA A 81 0.07 -11.81 17.12
CA ALA A 81 -0.72 -10.59 17.36
C ALA A 81 -0.79 -10.21 18.86
N LEU A 82 -0.79 -11.19 19.77
CA LEU A 82 -0.62 -10.94 21.21
C LEU A 82 0.78 -10.40 21.54
N THR A 83 1.80 -10.84 20.81
CA THR A 83 3.17 -10.30 20.94
C THR A 83 3.26 -8.88 20.37
N TYR A 84 2.48 -8.59 19.33
CA TYR A 84 2.35 -7.30 18.68
C TYR A 84 0.99 -6.70 19.01
N GLN A 85 0.69 -6.29 20.25
CA GLN A 85 -0.60 -5.67 20.60
C GLN A 85 -0.94 -4.55 19.61
N ILE A 86 -1.77 -4.86 18.62
CA ILE A 86 -2.01 -4.02 17.44
C ILE A 86 -2.75 -2.74 17.87
N ASP A 87 -3.63 -2.87 18.85
CA ASP A 87 -4.37 -1.77 19.45
C ASP A 87 -3.46 -0.80 20.24
N GLU A 88 -2.30 -1.29 20.70
CA GLU A 88 -1.30 -0.49 21.42
C GLU A 88 -0.15 -0.02 20.51
N MET A 89 -0.07 -0.51 19.26
CA MET A 89 0.94 -0.13 18.30
C MET A 89 0.75 1.32 17.84
N LYS A 90 1.45 2.23 18.52
CA LYS A 90 1.62 3.60 18.05
C LYS A 90 2.63 3.61 16.91
N ILE A 91 2.16 3.94 15.70
CA ILE A 91 3.05 4.26 14.58
C ILE A 91 3.91 5.44 15.03
N LYS A 92 5.20 5.21 15.32
CA LYS A 92 6.16 6.29 15.54
C LYS A 92 6.22 7.10 14.25
N LYS A 93 5.60 8.27 14.24
CA LYS A 93 5.86 9.28 13.19
C LYS A 93 7.36 9.53 13.21
N VAL A 94 8.00 9.30 12.06
CA VAL A 94 9.40 9.66 11.83
C VAL A 94 9.54 11.14 12.19
N GLN A 95 10.32 11.41 13.24
CA GLN A 95 10.62 12.77 13.66
C GLN A 95 11.46 13.40 12.56
N LYS A 96 11.02 14.57 12.13
CA LYS A 96 11.59 15.33 11.02
C LYS A 96 12.85 16.05 11.46
#